data_AF-A0A819SZC6-F1
#
_entry.id   AF-A0A819SZC6-F1
#
_cell.length_a   1.000
_cell.length_b   1.000
_cell.length_c   1.000
_cell.angle_alpha   90.00
_cell.angle_beta   90.00
_cell.angle_gamma   90.00
#
_symmetry.space_group_name_H-M   'P 1'
#
loop_
_entity.id
_entity.type
_entity.pdbx_description
1 polymer ?
#
loop_
_entity_poly.entity_id
_entity_poly.type
_entity_poly.pdbx_seq_one_letter_code
_entity_poly.pdbx_strand_id
1 'polypeptide(L)'
;METSSRGMAPMSATGGSLIAFACAPGKTAADAASNGRNGLFTYHLLQHIMKPGENITMLMIDVTNAVAIETHDKQILYTTSSLRSRNIYLVAPTTQNPRPNLLMPKVAQFSLDSEMNGE
;
A
#
# COMPACT_ATOMS: atom_id res chain seq x y z
N MET A 1 -15.67 35.24 27.56
CA MET A 1 -16.00 35.08 26.14
C MET A 1 -14.98 34.10 25.58
N GLU A 2 -15.28 32.80 25.68
CA GLU A 2 -14.39 31.73 25.23
C GLU A 2 -14.44 31.65 23.70
N THR A 3 -13.40 32.16 23.03
CA THR A 3 -13.22 31.95 21.59
C THR A 3 -12.83 30.50 21.38
N SER A 4 -13.82 29.66 21.07
CA SER A 4 -13.61 28.29 20.58
C SER A 4 -12.70 28.33 19.35
N SER A 5 -11.41 28.10 19.55
CA SER A 5 -10.46 27.87 18.47
C SER A 5 -10.89 26.60 17.74
N ARG A 6 -11.58 26.76 16.61
CA ARG A 6 -11.82 25.71 15.61
C ARG A 6 -10.51 25.34 14.92
N GLY A 7 -9.57 24.81 15.69
CA GLY A 7 -8.26 24.38 15.23
C GLY A 7 -7.87 23.18 16.06
N MET A 8 -7.72 22.04 15.40
CA MET A 8 -7.27 20.78 15.98
C MET A 8 -6.05 21.04 16.86
N ALA A 9 -6.11 20.66 18.14
CA ALA A 9 -4.93 20.65 19.00
C ALA A 9 -3.82 19.87 18.27
N PRO A 10 -2.56 20.36 18.27
CA PRO A 10 -1.48 19.65 17.58
C PRO A 10 -1.31 18.28 18.22
N MET A 11 -1.77 17.24 17.54
CA MET A 11 -1.63 15.86 17.98
C MET A 11 -0.17 15.46 17.71
N SER A 12 0.64 15.43 18.75
CA SER A 12 2.01 14.92 18.65
C SER A 12 1.94 13.39 18.57
N ALA A 13 2.55 12.79 17.56
CA ALA A 13 2.59 11.34 17.45
C ALA A 13 3.45 10.74 18.58
N THR A 14 2.84 10.07 19.56
CA THR A 14 3.58 9.28 20.58
C THR A 14 4.54 8.32 19.87
N GLY A 15 5.76 8.14 20.40
CA GLY A 15 6.85 7.43 19.70
C GLY A 15 6.41 6.10 19.06
N GLY A 16 6.74 5.93 17.77
CA GLY A 16 6.35 4.75 16.99
C GLY A 16 4.96 4.83 16.33
N SER A 17 4.33 6.00 16.31
CA SER A 17 2.99 6.18 15.73
C SER A 17 3.02 6.96 14.43
N LEU A 18 2.01 6.73 13.59
CA LEU A 18 1.68 7.54 12.43
C LEU A 18 0.20 7.91 12.53
N ILE A 19 -0.09 9.21 12.44
CA ILE A 19 -1.45 9.73 12.44
C ILE A 19 -1.67 10.38 11.07
N ALA A 20 -2.70 9.93 10.37
CA ALA A 20 -3.10 10.46 9.07
C ALA A 20 -4.50 11.09 9.18
N PHE A 21 -4.61 12.33 8.76
CA PHE A 21 -5.84 13.11 8.75
C PHE A 21 -6.36 13.26 7.33
N ALA A 22 -7.68 13.08 7.16
CA ALA A 22 -8.34 13.12 5.86
C ALA A 22 -8.20 14.46 5.11
N CYS A 23 -7.86 15.55 5.80
CA CYS A 23 -7.58 16.85 5.21
C CYS A 23 -6.61 17.65 6.08
N ALA A 24 -6.08 18.74 5.53
CA ALA A 24 -5.23 19.69 6.24
C ALA A 24 -5.96 20.37 7.42
N PRO A 25 -5.24 20.83 8.45
CA PRO A 25 -5.83 21.57 9.57
C PRO A 25 -6.66 22.77 9.08
N GLY A 26 -7.86 22.93 9.62
CA GLY A 26 -8.77 24.03 9.24
C GLY A 26 -9.44 23.86 7.86
N LYS A 27 -9.26 22.71 7.20
CA LYS A 27 -9.95 22.35 5.96
C LYS A 27 -10.89 21.17 6.20
N THR A 28 -11.90 21.05 5.34
CA THR A 28 -12.90 19.97 5.41
C THR A 28 -12.54 18.87 4.41
N ALA A 29 -12.74 17.61 4.79
CA ALA A 29 -12.63 16.47 3.87
C ALA A 29 -13.95 16.26 3.12
N ALA A 30 -13.87 15.78 1.88
CA ALA A 30 -15.04 15.41 1.10
C ALA A 30 -15.74 14.18 1.70
N ASP A 31 -17.06 14.30 1.90
CA ASP A 31 -17.90 13.27 2.52
C ASP A 31 -18.09 12.03 1.64
N ALA A 32 -17.94 12.16 0.32
CA ALA A 32 -18.12 11.06 -0.62
C ALA A 32 -17.09 11.12 -1.76
N ALA A 33 -16.49 9.96 -2.07
CA ALA A 33 -15.83 9.74 -3.34
C ALA A 33 -16.86 9.61 -4.48
N SER A 34 -16.38 9.57 -5.73
CA SER A 34 -17.21 9.37 -6.92
C SER A 34 -18.16 8.15 -6.85
N ASN A 35 -17.85 7.14 -6.03
CA ASN A 35 -18.68 5.96 -5.83
C ASN A 35 -19.79 6.09 -4.76
N GLY A 36 -19.85 7.22 -4.05
CA GLY A 36 -20.88 7.52 -3.03
C GLY A 36 -20.88 6.66 -1.76
N ARG A 37 -20.04 5.63 -1.66
CA ARG A 37 -20.08 4.65 -0.55
C ARG A 37 -19.22 5.03 0.63
N ASN A 38 -18.06 5.64 0.36
CA ASN A 38 -17.06 5.99 1.36
C ASN A 38 -16.69 7.47 1.22
N GLY A 39 -16.24 8.08 2.31
CA GLY A 39 -15.51 9.35 2.24
C GLY A 39 -14.27 9.23 1.36
N LEU A 40 -13.85 10.35 0.76
CA LEU A 40 -12.83 10.34 -0.29
C LEU A 40 -11.49 9.73 0.16
N PHE A 41 -11.04 10.07 1.37
CA PHE A 41 -9.83 9.49 1.94
C PHE A 41 -9.94 7.97 2.09
N THR A 42 -11.01 7.48 2.70
CA THR A 42 -11.24 6.05 2.91
C THR A 42 -11.34 5.30 1.60
N TYR A 43 -11.96 5.90 0.58
CA TYR A 43 -12.02 5.33 -0.77
C TYR A 43 -10.62 5.05 -1.33
N HIS A 44 -9.74 6.05 -1.34
CA HIS A 44 -8.37 5.90 -1.84
C HIS A 44 -7.50 5.02 -0.95
N LEU A 45 -7.66 5.10 0.38
CA LEU A 45 -6.95 4.24 1.31
C LEU A 45 -7.22 2.76 1.03
N LEU A 46 -8.48 2.37 0.85
CA LEU A 46 -8.86 0.98 0.61
C LEU A 46 -8.28 0.40 -0.69
N GLN A 47 -7.99 1.24 -1.68
CA GLN A 47 -7.34 0.80 -2.92
C GLN A 47 -5.86 0.43 -2.73
N HIS A 48 -5.19 1.05 -1.75
CA HIS A 48 -3.76 0.88 -1.51
C HIS A 48 -3.46 -0.03 -0.30
N ILE A 49 -4.37 -0.12 0.67
CA ILE A 49 -4.11 -0.76 1.98
C ILE A 49 -3.74 -2.24 1.90
N MET A 50 -4.16 -2.93 0.84
CA MET A 50 -3.91 -4.36 0.64
C MET A 50 -2.67 -4.66 -0.22
N LYS A 51 -1.93 -3.65 -0.68
CA LYS A 51 -0.77 -3.83 -1.56
C LYS A 51 0.38 -4.53 -0.81
N PRO A 52 0.77 -5.75 -1.21
CA PRO A 52 1.83 -6.48 -0.52
C PRO A 52 3.19 -5.79 -0.66
N GLY A 53 3.93 -5.71 0.45
CA GLY A 53 5.30 -5.18 0.46
C GLY A 53 5.42 -3.67 0.31
N GLU A 54 4.30 -2.93 0.30
CA GLU A 54 4.34 -1.48 0.28
C GLU A 54 4.59 -0.90 1.68
N ASN A 55 5.61 -0.06 1.78
CA ASN A 55 5.92 0.64 3.03
C ASN A 55 4.79 1.61 3.38
N ILE A 56 4.44 1.71 4.67
CA ILE A 56 3.38 2.60 5.15
C ILE A 56 3.55 4.07 4.72
N THR A 57 4.79 4.57 4.66
CA THR A 57 5.06 5.94 4.23
C THR A 57 4.78 6.12 2.75
N MET A 58 5.18 5.14 1.92
CA MET A 58 4.93 5.17 0.48
C MET A 58 3.43 5.06 0.18
N LEU A 59 2.74 4.14 0.88
CA LEU A 59 1.30 4.00 0.81
C LEU A 59 0.58 5.32 1.11
N MET A 60 0.98 6.03 2.16
CA MET A 60 0.37 7.32 2.51
C MET A 60 0.67 8.40 1.48
N ILE A 61 1.86 8.41 0.86
CA ILE A 61 2.17 9.31 -0.25
C ILE A 61 1.23 9.02 -1.43
N ASP A 62 1.06 7.76 -1.81
CA ASP A 62 0.20 7.37 -2.92
C ASP A 62 -1.26 7.75 -2.67
N VAL A 63 -1.78 7.50 -1.46
CA VAL A 63 -3.13 7.92 -1.06
C VAL A 63 -3.26 9.44 -1.07
N THR A 64 -2.26 10.18 -0.61
CA THR A 64 -2.27 11.66 -0.63
C THR A 64 -2.34 12.18 -2.06
N ASN A 65 -1.55 11.62 -2.97
CA ASN A 65 -1.55 11.98 -4.39
C ASN A 65 -2.90 11.67 -5.03
N ALA A 66 -3.49 10.50 -4.77
CA ALA A 66 -4.77 10.12 -5.36
C ALA A 66 -5.92 11.05 -4.92
N VAL A 67 -5.95 11.44 -3.63
CA VAL A 67 -6.92 12.42 -3.11
C VAL A 67 -6.70 13.81 -3.72
N ALA A 68 -5.44 14.25 -3.84
CA ALA A 68 -5.11 15.54 -4.45
C ALA A 68 -5.56 15.59 -5.92
N ILE A 69 -5.30 14.53 -6.69
CA ILE A 69 -5.68 14.41 -8.10
C ILE A 69 -7.22 14.45 -8.26
N GLU A 70 -7.97 13.62 -7.52
CA GLU A 70 -9.43 13.59 -7.67
C GLU A 70 -10.08 14.94 -7.28
N THR A 71 -9.50 15.65 -6.31
CA THR A 71 -10.04 16.93 -5.84
C THR A 71 -9.47 18.15 -6.55
N HIS A 72 -8.51 17.99 -7.46
CA HIS A 72 -7.75 19.09 -8.05
C HIS A 72 -7.13 19.98 -6.97
N ASP A 73 -6.39 19.36 -6.05
CA ASP A 73 -5.70 19.96 -4.90
C ASP A 73 -6.60 20.68 -3.88
N LYS A 74 -7.93 20.52 -3.96
CA LYS A 74 -8.87 21.10 -2.98
C LYS A 74 -8.82 20.39 -1.63
N GLN A 75 -8.42 19.12 -1.62
CA GLN A 75 -8.21 18.33 -0.41
C GLN A 75 -6.80 17.73 -0.45
N ILE A 76 -6.02 18.02 0.58
CA ILE A 76 -4.69 17.46 0.77
C ILE A 76 -4.65 16.76 2.12
N LEU A 77 -4.17 15.52 2.12
CA LEU A 77 -4.00 14.72 3.33
C LEU A 77 -2.90 15.31 4.22
N TYR A 78 -3.08 15.31 5.53
CA TYR A 78 -2.05 15.74 6.47
C TYR A 78 -1.62 14.56 7.34
N THR A 79 -0.32 14.34 7.49
CA THR A 79 0.23 13.24 8.29
C THR A 79 1.23 13.75 9.31
N THR A 80 1.25 13.12 10.48
CA THR A 80 2.28 13.32 11.52
C THR A 80 2.82 11.96 11.94
N SER A 81 4.14 11.83 11.99
CA SER A 81 4.83 10.56 12.13
C SER A 81 5.94 10.65 13.15
N SER A 82 6.04 9.64 14.01
CA SER A 82 7.16 9.38 14.91
C SER A 82 7.71 7.96 14.71
N LEU A 83 7.48 7.39 13.52
CA LEU A 83 7.98 6.07 13.13
C LEU A 83 9.51 6.05 13.18
N ARG A 84 10.07 4.98 13.75
CA ARG A 84 11.53 4.79 13.89
C ARG A 84 12.09 3.68 12.99
N SER A 85 11.22 2.96 12.29
CA SER A 85 11.60 1.88 11.38
C SER A 85 11.19 2.21 9.95
N ARG A 86 12.08 1.90 9.01
CA ARG A 86 11.81 1.98 7.57
C ARG A 86 10.98 0.79 7.08
N ASN A 87 10.88 -0.29 7.85
CA ASN A 87 10.30 -1.57 7.40
C ASN A 87 8.95 -1.81 8.08
N ILE A 88 7.99 -0.92 7.84
CA ILE A 88 6.63 -1.02 8.36
C ILE A 88 5.69 -1.25 7.18
N TYR A 89 4.99 -2.38 7.20
CA TYR A 89 4.12 -2.86 6.13
C TYR A 89 2.78 -3.26 6.72
N LEU A 90 1.69 -2.94 6.02
CA LEU A 90 0.36 -3.44 6.40
C LEU A 90 0.13 -4.85 5.87
N VAL A 91 0.66 -5.15 4.69
CA VAL A 91 0.71 -6.48 4.10
C VAL A 91 2.17 -6.83 3.83
N ALA A 92 2.65 -7.93 4.41
CA ALA A 92 4.04 -8.35 4.27
C ALA A 92 4.41 -8.54 2.78
N PRO A 93 5.67 -8.27 2.38
CA PRO A 93 6.15 -8.61 1.05
C PRO A 93 5.96 -10.10 0.81
N THR A 94 5.32 -10.49 -0.29
CA THR A 94 5.29 -11.89 -0.69
C THR A 94 6.72 -12.28 -1.07
N THR A 95 7.37 -13.13 -0.27
CA THR A 95 8.58 -13.83 -0.69
C THR A 95 8.16 -14.71 -1.85
N GLN A 96 8.34 -14.21 -3.08
CA GLN A 96 8.16 -15.02 -4.27
C GLN A 96 9.23 -16.11 -4.17
N ASN A 97 8.84 -17.31 -3.73
CA ASN A 97 9.73 -18.45 -3.72
C ASN A 97 10.14 -18.65 -5.19
N PRO A 98 11.41 -18.40 -5.57
CA PRO A 98 11.82 -18.73 -6.92
C PRO A 98 11.67 -20.24 -6.97
N ARG A 99 10.63 -20.74 -7.64
CA ARG A 99 10.66 -22.14 -8.04
C ARG A 99 11.94 -22.23 -8.86
N PRO A 100 12.95 -23.01 -8.45
CA PRO A 100 14.08 -23.26 -9.33
C PRO A 100 13.43 -23.80 -10.59
N ASN A 101 13.68 -23.13 -11.71
CA ASN A 101 13.22 -23.63 -13.00
C ASN A 101 13.89 -24.99 -13.14
N LEU A 102 13.16 -26.07 -12.84
CA LEU A 102 13.61 -27.44 -13.04
C LEU A 102 13.58 -27.69 -14.55
N LEU A 103 14.49 -27.03 -15.26
CA LEU A 103 14.99 -27.47 -16.54
C LEU A 103 15.73 -28.78 -16.24
N MET A 104 14.97 -29.86 -16.05
CA MET A 104 15.51 -31.19 -16.22
C MET A 104 16.11 -31.21 -17.63
N PRO A 105 17.40 -31.51 -17.81
CA PRO A 105 17.94 -31.71 -19.15
C PRO A 105 17.15 -32.86 -19.77
N LYS A 106 16.59 -32.63 -20.97
CA LYS A 106 15.94 -33.64 -21.80
C LYS A 106 17.00 -34.60 -22.36
N VAL A 107 17.67 -35.36 -21.50
CA VAL A 107 18.72 -36.32 -21.86
C VAL A 107 18.58 -37.58 -20.99
N ALA A 108 17.52 -38.36 -21.21
CA ALA A 108 17.42 -39.74 -20.70
C ALA A 108 16.27 -40.54 -21.34
N GLN A 109 16.05 -40.39 -22.65
CA GLN A 109 15.01 -41.18 -23.34
C GLN A 109 15.42 -41.68 -24.73
N PHE A 110 16.71 -41.70 -25.04
CA PHE A 110 17.20 -42.29 -26.28
C PHE A 110 18.30 -43.30 -25.95
N SER A 111 18.12 -44.53 -26.47
CA SER A 111 18.98 -45.72 -26.40
C SER A 111 18.52 -46.80 -25.41
N LEU A 112 17.52 -47.59 -25.82
CA LEU A 112 17.45 -49.06 -25.60
C LEU A 112 16.49 -49.68 -26.65
N ASP A 113 16.74 -49.46 -27.95
CA ASP A 113 16.08 -50.22 -29.03
C ASP A 113 17.15 -50.63 -30.05
N SER A 114 18.16 -51.37 -29.62
CA SER A 114 19.12 -51.98 -30.55
C SER A 114 19.83 -53.15 -29.89
N GLU A 115 19.10 -54.23 -29.64
CA GLU A 115 19.62 -55.60 -29.48
C GLU A 115 18.43 -56.55 -29.26
N MET A 116 18.04 -57.26 -30.32
CA MET A 116 17.42 -58.61 -30.32
C MET A 116 16.52 -58.79 -31.56
N ASN A 117 17.12 -59.02 -32.72
CA ASN A 117 16.61 -60.00 -33.67
C ASN A 117 17.76 -60.49 -34.55
N GLY A 118 18.53 -61.42 -34.00
CA GLY A 118 19.33 -62.37 -34.76
C GLY A 118 18.75 -63.74 -34.49
N GLU A 119 18.09 -64.31 -35.50
CA GLU A 119 18.05 -65.71 -35.97
C GLU A 119 16.88 -65.89 -36.94
#